data_AF-A0A418LWD1-F1
#
_entry.id   AF-A0A418LWD1-F1
#
_cell.length_a   1.000
_cell.length_b   1.000
_cell.length_c   1.000
_cell.angle_alpha   90.00
_cell.angle_beta   90.00
_cell.angle_gamma   90.00
#
_symmetry.space_group_name_H-M   'P 1'
#
loop_
_entity.id
_entity.type
_entity.pdbx_description
1 polymer ?
#
loop_
_entity_poly.entity_id
_entity_poly.type
_entity_poly.pdbx_seq_one_letter_code
_entity_poly.pdbx_strand_id
1 'polypeptide(L)'
;MHFQKSLNVERKCQKTDEKGARSVVARTSTARKSHRHVRALGQRLLWGLVFSLGVLVVILGLGWLMWPRVSVGASSTALAQINLGGVNAHLTEASVNLQDGSSVALVSRQNQLWPVKSLPAGESMQLNLTVQGPKWLPPQVYHQMVTTPGVPRLTNQNVSVPLGRQVELEWSPSVAAVQAVKPGTWSVHLAQPTTMVSLGPAQSTPGASGTWAVQAQARSWEAPGPVQTVQWHTVPWLTASLSVGTATGKGTSVATSTSGGNTGTVLPTSPITVHWSMPLSRVDPNHWLMTPTEPGQWVKDTSQAWTFHPSGSGLAPDTPVTLTIPGGAQGPLAASGSYLEQNLQLSWRVSQATTLRLQQWLGELGYLPVTWTPTAGVANPTTWGSAYQPPTGSFSWRFNNTPTPLANLWQSGWWNVITQGAVMQFEHQHGLTVDGIAGPQVWTALQAAVLANQVNSTPYSYVYVTETQPETLWLWQNGQVVLTTKVNTGVTGAVTKLGTHPVYERLPFQVMKGQNPNGQSYADPVSWINYFWGSDAVHGFTRAAYGFPQSAGCVELPPTIAQQAYLDLHYGALVTVMPAGSPPLVPPSSQIQGG
;
A
#
# COMPACT_ATOMS: atom_id res chain seq x y z
N MET A 1 -38.93 -34.37 -8.21
CA MET A 1 -38.40 -34.43 -9.59
C MET A 1 -36.90 -34.69 -9.47
N HIS A 2 -36.47 -35.96 -9.57
CA HIS A 2 -35.75 -36.55 -10.74
C HIS A 2 -34.32 -35.98 -10.89
N PHE A 3 -33.19 -36.72 -10.87
CA PHE A 3 -32.85 -38.15 -11.02
C PHE A 3 -31.45 -38.38 -10.37
N GLN A 4 -31.27 -39.39 -9.49
CA GLN A 4 -30.39 -40.60 -9.59
C GLN A 4 -28.95 -40.41 -10.11
N LYS A 5 -27.89 -41.13 -9.69
CA LYS A 5 -27.52 -42.15 -8.66
C LYS A 5 -25.99 -42.28 -8.83
N SER A 6 -25.16 -42.07 -7.80
CA SER A 6 -24.53 -43.12 -6.96
C SER A 6 -23.94 -44.32 -7.72
N LEU A 7 -22.62 -44.53 -7.63
CA LEU A 7 -22.08 -45.69 -6.92
C LEU A 7 -20.57 -45.59 -6.65
N ASN A 8 -20.21 -46.21 -5.53
CA ASN A 8 -19.07 -45.95 -4.67
C ASN A 8 -17.98 -47.01 -4.81
N VAL A 9 -16.82 -46.66 -4.26
CA VAL A 9 -15.56 -47.38 -4.12
C VAL A 9 -15.60 -48.42 -2.99
N GLU A 10 -14.79 -49.48 -3.09
CA GLU A 10 -13.86 -50.07 -2.07
C GLU A 10 -13.60 -51.56 -2.32
N ARG A 11 -12.35 -51.98 -2.64
CA ARG A 11 -11.34 -52.59 -1.72
C ARG A 11 -11.92 -53.76 -0.90
N LYS A 12 -11.37 -54.98 -0.81
CA LYS A 12 -9.97 -55.43 -0.62
C LYS A 12 -9.87 -56.99 -0.71
N CYS A 13 -8.66 -57.50 -0.99
CA CYS A 13 -8.03 -58.79 -0.56
C CYS A 13 -8.85 -60.09 -0.41
N GLN A 14 -8.38 -61.17 -1.05
CA GLN A 14 -8.40 -62.50 -0.44
C GLN A 14 -7.23 -63.39 -0.89
N LYS A 15 -6.77 -64.23 0.03
CA LYS A 15 -5.58 -65.08 0.04
C LYS A 15 -6.01 -66.56 -0.01
N THR A 16 -5.14 -67.39 -0.60
CA THR A 16 -4.82 -68.82 -0.30
C THR A 16 -5.86 -69.95 -0.47
N ASP A 17 -5.39 -70.95 -1.23
CA ASP A 17 -5.32 -72.41 -1.00
C ASP A 17 -6.44 -73.42 -1.33
N GLU A 18 -5.94 -74.44 -2.06
CA GLU A 18 -6.15 -75.90 -2.04
C GLU A 18 -7.51 -76.60 -2.34
N LYS A 19 -7.40 -77.48 -3.36
CA LYS A 19 -7.84 -78.90 -3.48
C LYS A 19 -9.33 -79.25 -3.40
N GLY A 20 -9.77 -80.05 -4.39
CA GLY A 20 -10.81 -81.07 -4.13
C GLY A 20 -11.60 -81.60 -5.33
N ALA A 21 -11.14 -82.74 -5.86
CA ALA A 21 -11.93 -83.93 -6.24
C ALA A 21 -13.04 -83.91 -7.34
N ARG A 22 -12.88 -84.89 -8.27
CA ARG A 22 -13.86 -85.90 -8.79
C ARG A 22 -15.20 -85.37 -9.36
N SER A 23 -15.76 -85.84 -10.49
CA SER A 23 -15.93 -87.22 -10.95
C SER A 23 -16.65 -87.28 -12.32
N VAL A 24 -16.49 -88.39 -13.07
CA VAL A 24 -17.51 -89.09 -13.93
C VAL A 24 -17.94 -88.36 -15.23
N VAL A 25 -17.87 -88.97 -16.42
CA VAL A 25 -18.82 -89.90 -17.12
C VAL A 25 -17.97 -90.59 -18.23
N ALA A 26 -17.80 -91.90 -18.41
CA ALA A 26 -18.67 -93.08 -18.58
C ALA A 26 -19.28 -93.31 -19.99
N ARG A 27 -18.63 -94.27 -20.71
CA ARG A 27 -19.15 -95.27 -21.69
C ARG A 27 -19.71 -94.76 -23.03
N THR A 28 -19.46 -95.39 -24.18
CA THR A 28 -19.65 -96.81 -24.61
C THR A 28 -18.81 -97.06 -25.90
N SER A 29 -18.53 -98.25 -26.45
CA SER A 29 -18.51 -99.66 -26.07
C SER A 29 -18.01 -100.48 -27.28
N THR A 30 -17.25 -101.56 -27.03
CA THR A 30 -17.22 -102.87 -27.77
C THR A 30 -16.77 -102.90 -29.26
N ALA A 31 -16.09 -103.90 -29.83
CA ALA A 31 -15.60 -105.26 -29.52
C ALA A 31 -14.67 -105.63 -30.71
N ARG A 32 -13.47 -106.24 -30.60
CA ARG A 32 -13.05 -107.61 -30.20
C ARG A 32 -12.39 -108.36 -31.40
N LYS A 33 -11.10 -108.72 -31.22
CA LYS A 33 -10.27 -109.79 -31.88
C LYS A 33 -9.85 -109.53 -33.35
N SER A 34 -8.65 -109.88 -33.83
CA SER A 34 -7.77 -111.03 -33.52
C SER A 34 -6.32 -110.90 -34.07
N HIS A 35 -5.38 -111.68 -33.49
CA HIS A 35 -4.07 -112.21 -33.95
C HIS A 35 -2.94 -111.24 -34.41
N ARG A 36 -1.82 -111.06 -33.67
CA ARG A 36 -0.63 -111.91 -33.37
C ARG A 36 0.42 -111.99 -34.51
N HIS A 37 1.69 -111.74 -34.10
CA HIS A 37 2.97 -111.70 -34.84
C HIS A 37 3.18 -110.39 -35.62
N VAL A 38 4.08 -109.46 -35.29
CA VAL A 38 5.51 -109.56 -35.00
C VAL A 38 5.91 -108.38 -34.06
N ARG A 39 6.17 -108.64 -32.78
CA ARG A 39 6.67 -107.64 -31.80
C ARG A 39 7.94 -108.17 -31.16
N ALA A 40 9.10 -107.90 -31.75
CA ALA A 40 10.39 -108.10 -31.08
C ALA A 40 11.57 -107.37 -31.75
N LEU A 41 11.40 -106.15 -32.27
CA LEU A 41 12.57 -105.32 -32.64
C LEU A 41 12.31 -103.80 -32.60
N GLY A 42 11.09 -103.33 -32.92
CA GLY A 42 10.77 -101.89 -32.97
C GLY A 42 10.60 -101.17 -31.62
N GLN A 43 10.31 -101.87 -30.52
CA GLN A 43 10.10 -101.25 -29.20
C GLN A 43 11.41 -100.87 -28.48
N ARG A 44 12.54 -101.55 -28.76
CA ARG A 44 13.84 -101.19 -28.17
C ARG A 44 14.47 -99.97 -28.83
N LEU A 45 14.23 -99.78 -30.14
CA LEU A 45 14.65 -98.58 -30.88
C LEU A 45 13.85 -97.33 -30.45
N LEU A 46 12.54 -97.45 -30.22
CA LEU A 46 11.69 -96.32 -29.81
C LEU A 46 12.03 -95.82 -28.38
N TRP A 47 12.27 -96.72 -27.41
CA TRP A 47 12.72 -96.35 -26.06
C TRP A 47 14.17 -95.84 -26.05
N GLY A 48 15.04 -96.38 -26.91
CA GLY A 48 16.38 -95.83 -27.12
C GLY A 48 16.34 -94.41 -27.69
N LEU A 49 15.43 -94.12 -28.63
CA LEU A 49 15.23 -92.78 -29.21
C LEU A 49 14.59 -91.81 -28.22
N VAL A 50 13.60 -92.22 -27.42
CA VAL A 50 13.00 -91.36 -26.37
C VAL A 50 13.98 -91.10 -25.24
N PHE A 51 14.81 -92.08 -24.85
CA PHE A 51 15.85 -91.89 -23.84
C PHE A 51 17.00 -91.02 -24.36
N SER A 52 17.43 -91.20 -25.61
CA SER A 52 18.44 -90.33 -26.23
C SER A 52 17.91 -88.93 -26.54
N LEU A 53 16.63 -88.77 -26.89
CA LEU A 53 15.98 -87.46 -27.01
C LEU A 53 15.81 -86.81 -25.64
N GLY A 54 15.46 -87.59 -24.60
CA GLY A 54 15.40 -87.11 -23.21
C GLY A 54 16.76 -86.68 -22.67
N VAL A 55 17.81 -87.46 -22.93
CA VAL A 55 19.20 -87.11 -22.60
C VAL A 55 19.65 -85.90 -23.42
N LEU A 56 19.30 -85.80 -24.71
CA LEU A 56 19.59 -84.63 -25.54
C LEU A 56 18.84 -83.39 -25.03
N VAL A 57 17.58 -83.50 -24.62
CA VAL A 57 16.80 -82.40 -24.02
C VAL A 57 17.37 -82.00 -22.66
N VAL A 58 17.85 -82.95 -21.86
CA VAL A 58 18.55 -82.66 -20.59
C VAL A 58 19.92 -82.01 -20.86
N ILE A 59 20.68 -82.46 -21.86
CA ILE A 59 21.96 -81.87 -22.26
C ILE A 59 21.76 -80.47 -22.87
N LEU A 60 20.73 -80.27 -23.71
CA LEU A 60 20.37 -78.97 -24.28
C LEU A 60 19.79 -78.05 -23.21
N GLY A 61 19.01 -78.58 -22.26
CA GLY A 61 18.49 -77.84 -21.11
C GLY A 61 19.58 -77.42 -20.13
N LEU A 62 20.53 -78.31 -19.83
CA LEU A 62 21.73 -78.01 -19.06
C LEU A 62 22.64 -77.03 -19.80
N GLY A 63 22.85 -77.21 -21.10
CA GLY A 63 23.59 -76.28 -21.96
C GLY A 63 22.95 -74.89 -22.00
N TRP A 64 21.63 -74.81 -22.07
CA TRP A 64 20.87 -73.57 -21.97
C TRP A 64 21.04 -72.92 -20.60
N LEU A 65 20.96 -73.69 -19.50
CA LEU A 65 21.14 -73.20 -18.12
C LEU A 65 22.58 -72.73 -17.84
N MET A 66 23.57 -73.35 -18.48
CA MET A 66 24.99 -72.99 -18.37
C MET A 66 25.40 -71.84 -19.29
N TRP A 67 24.58 -71.49 -20.29
CA TRP A 67 24.88 -70.41 -21.22
C TRP A 67 24.80 -69.04 -20.52
N PRO A 68 25.81 -68.16 -20.68
CA PRO A 68 25.72 -66.79 -20.20
C PRO A 68 24.52 -66.09 -20.84
N ARG A 69 23.75 -65.36 -20.04
CA ARG A 69 22.67 -64.50 -20.54
C ARG A 69 22.77 -63.15 -19.89
N VAL A 70 22.46 -62.14 -20.69
CA VAL A 70 22.45 -60.76 -20.23
C VAL A 70 21.08 -60.19 -20.55
N SER A 71 20.40 -59.67 -19.54
CA SER A 71 19.31 -58.73 -19.75
C SER A 71 19.75 -57.35 -19.32
N VAL A 72 19.60 -56.37 -20.20
CA VAL A 72 19.86 -54.97 -19.92
C VAL A 72 18.52 -54.28 -19.63
N GLY A 73 18.37 -53.76 -18.42
CA GLY A 73 17.21 -53.00 -17.98
C GLY A 73 17.52 -51.53 -17.81
N ALA A 74 16.46 -50.72 -17.76
CA ALA A 74 16.59 -49.30 -17.43
C ALA A 74 17.05 -49.12 -15.98
N SER A 75 17.90 -48.12 -15.74
CA SER A 75 18.27 -47.68 -14.39
C SER A 75 17.86 -46.22 -14.20
N SER A 76 17.40 -45.89 -12.99
CA SER A 76 17.08 -44.50 -12.63
C SER A 76 18.33 -43.68 -12.35
N THR A 77 19.49 -44.28 -12.10
CA THR A 77 20.72 -43.56 -11.69
C THR A 77 21.92 -43.90 -12.56
N ALA A 78 22.05 -45.15 -13.00
CA ALA A 78 23.13 -45.65 -13.85
C ALA A 78 22.76 -45.61 -15.34
N LEU A 79 23.71 -45.90 -16.24
CA LEU A 79 23.43 -45.99 -17.67
C LEU A 79 22.48 -47.16 -17.98
N ALA A 80 22.72 -48.30 -17.33
CA ALA A 80 21.85 -49.47 -17.41
C ALA A 80 21.98 -50.36 -16.18
N GLN A 81 20.95 -51.14 -15.90
CA GLN A 81 21.00 -52.27 -14.96
C GLN A 81 21.24 -53.55 -15.75
N ILE A 82 22.13 -54.42 -15.27
CA ILE A 82 22.41 -55.71 -15.90
C ILE A 82 21.94 -56.83 -15.00
N ASN A 83 21.25 -57.83 -15.55
CA ASN A 83 21.07 -59.10 -14.88
C ASN A 83 21.80 -60.17 -15.68
N LEU A 84 22.77 -60.80 -15.02
CA LEU A 84 23.54 -61.90 -15.57
C LEU A 84 22.90 -63.22 -15.13
N GLY A 85 22.60 -64.07 -16.09
CA GLY A 85 22.16 -65.45 -15.88
C GLY A 85 23.19 -66.42 -16.42
N GLY A 86 23.21 -67.64 -15.87
CA GLY A 86 24.16 -68.68 -16.25
C GLY A 86 25.19 -68.98 -15.16
N VAL A 87 25.81 -70.15 -15.24
CA VAL A 87 26.77 -70.64 -14.24
C VAL A 87 28.09 -69.89 -14.36
N ASN A 88 28.59 -69.31 -13.26
CA ASN A 88 29.83 -68.52 -13.22
C ASN A 88 29.88 -67.34 -14.21
N ALA A 89 28.73 -66.85 -14.65
CA ALA A 89 28.65 -65.70 -15.55
C ALA A 89 29.06 -64.43 -14.81
N HIS A 90 30.11 -63.77 -15.30
CA HIS A 90 30.56 -62.48 -14.79
C HIS A 90 30.97 -61.57 -15.94
N LEU A 91 30.77 -60.27 -15.74
CA LEU A 91 31.13 -59.24 -16.70
C LEU A 91 32.65 -59.01 -16.64
N THR A 92 33.34 -59.15 -17.78
CA THR A 92 34.78 -58.88 -17.87
C THR A 92 35.08 -57.51 -18.46
N GLU A 93 34.22 -57.05 -19.38
CA GLU A 93 34.36 -55.76 -20.04
C GLU A 93 32.99 -55.18 -20.36
N ALA A 94 32.85 -53.88 -20.19
CA ALA A 94 31.69 -53.14 -20.64
C ALA A 94 32.13 -51.79 -21.19
N SER A 95 31.64 -51.45 -22.38
CA SER A 95 31.90 -50.16 -23.00
C SER A 95 30.67 -49.69 -23.76
N VAL A 96 30.64 -48.39 -24.05
CA VAL A 96 29.64 -47.80 -24.93
C VAL A 96 30.35 -47.09 -26.07
N ASN A 97 29.91 -47.34 -27.31
CA ASN A 97 30.41 -46.66 -28.49
C ASN A 97 29.56 -45.42 -28.78
N LEU A 98 30.20 -44.26 -28.80
CA LEU A 98 29.62 -42.97 -29.12
C LEU A 98 29.48 -42.81 -30.65
N GLN A 99 28.65 -41.86 -31.08
CA GLN A 99 28.41 -41.61 -32.51
C GLN A 99 29.66 -41.10 -33.26
N ASP A 100 30.60 -40.50 -32.54
CA ASP A 100 31.88 -40.03 -33.07
C ASP A 100 32.92 -41.18 -33.25
N GLY A 101 32.53 -42.42 -32.95
CA GLY A 101 33.38 -43.60 -33.05
C GLY A 101 34.28 -43.83 -31.83
N SER A 102 34.26 -42.95 -30.84
CA SER A 102 34.99 -43.16 -29.58
C SER A 102 34.26 -44.14 -28.65
N SER A 103 35.00 -44.80 -27.75
CA SER A 103 34.45 -45.78 -26.81
C SER A 103 34.73 -45.35 -25.37
N VAL A 104 33.71 -45.41 -24.52
CA VAL A 104 33.80 -45.09 -23.08
C VAL A 104 33.60 -46.36 -22.28
N ALA A 105 34.57 -46.69 -21.44
CA ALA A 105 34.48 -47.83 -20.53
C ALA A 105 33.41 -47.63 -19.46
N LEU A 106 32.79 -48.72 -19.03
CA LEU A 106 31.77 -48.76 -17.99
C LEU A 106 32.27 -49.61 -16.81
N VAL A 107 32.03 -49.12 -15.61
CA VAL A 107 32.29 -49.84 -14.35
C VAL A 107 31.00 -50.43 -13.84
N SER A 108 31.01 -51.73 -13.56
CA SER A 108 29.89 -52.40 -12.90
C SER A 108 29.97 -52.22 -11.39
N ARG A 109 28.91 -51.68 -10.79
CA ARG A 109 28.72 -51.57 -9.34
C ARG A 109 27.33 -52.09 -9.00
N GLN A 110 27.25 -53.14 -8.18
CA GLN A 110 25.96 -53.73 -7.77
C GLN A 110 25.04 -54.00 -8.98
N ASN A 111 25.57 -54.63 -10.03
CA ASN A 111 24.83 -54.93 -11.27
C ASN A 111 24.30 -53.69 -12.03
N GLN A 112 24.89 -52.52 -11.81
CA GLN A 112 24.61 -51.30 -12.56
C GLN A 112 25.87 -50.81 -13.27
N LEU A 113 25.70 -50.32 -14.49
CA LEU A 113 26.81 -49.85 -15.32
C LEU A 113 26.94 -48.33 -15.27
N TRP A 114 28.12 -47.87 -14.88
CA TRP A 114 28.45 -46.45 -14.72
C TRP A 114 29.59 -46.07 -15.66
N PRO A 115 29.46 -45.04 -16.49
CA PRO A 115 30.53 -44.65 -17.39
C PRO A 115 31.67 -43.98 -16.63
N VAL A 116 32.92 -44.25 -17.06
CA VAL A 116 34.12 -43.63 -16.45
C VAL A 116 34.36 -42.21 -16.92
N LYS A 117 33.77 -41.83 -18.06
CA LYS A 117 33.77 -40.47 -18.63
C LYS A 117 32.34 -40.03 -18.88
N SER A 118 32.12 -38.73 -18.90
CA SER A 118 30.79 -38.17 -19.15
C SER A 118 30.27 -38.54 -20.53
N LEU A 119 28.99 -38.87 -20.60
CA LEU A 119 28.29 -39.18 -21.85
C LEU A 119 27.34 -38.04 -22.24
N PRO A 120 27.08 -37.82 -23.54
CA PRO A 120 26.09 -36.84 -23.99
C PRO A 120 24.66 -37.29 -23.67
N ALA A 121 23.78 -36.31 -23.46
CA ALA A 121 22.37 -36.54 -23.15
C ALA A 121 21.53 -36.69 -24.43
N GLY A 122 20.50 -37.55 -24.39
CA GLY A 122 19.54 -37.78 -25.48
C GLY A 122 20.06 -38.60 -26.66
N GLU A 123 21.21 -39.27 -26.53
CA GLU A 123 21.84 -40.01 -27.62
C GLU A 123 21.65 -41.52 -27.46
N SER A 124 21.37 -42.18 -28.58
CA SER A 124 21.36 -43.65 -28.69
C SER A 124 22.76 -44.15 -29.01
N MET A 125 23.25 -45.08 -28.19
CA MET A 125 24.60 -45.62 -28.26
C MET A 125 24.57 -47.15 -28.19
N GLN A 126 25.61 -47.79 -28.73
CA GLN A 126 25.75 -49.24 -28.69
C GLN A 126 26.51 -49.64 -27.42
N LEU A 127 25.82 -50.29 -26.49
CA LEU A 127 26.39 -50.92 -25.31
C LEU A 127 27.00 -52.27 -25.70
N ASN A 128 28.29 -52.42 -25.44
CA ASN A 128 29.06 -53.65 -25.67
C ASN A 128 29.37 -54.29 -24.32
N LEU A 129 28.95 -55.53 -24.13
CA LEU A 129 29.17 -56.30 -22.90
C LEU A 129 29.88 -57.60 -23.23
N THR A 130 31.05 -57.82 -22.64
CA THR A 130 31.77 -59.08 -22.71
C THR A 130 31.53 -59.85 -21.42
N VAL A 131 30.90 -61.02 -21.54
CA VAL A 131 30.57 -61.88 -20.40
C VAL A 131 31.33 -63.19 -20.50
N GLN A 132 32.02 -63.53 -19.43
CA GLN A 132 32.73 -64.79 -19.29
C GLN A 132 31.91 -65.75 -18.44
N GLY A 133 31.65 -66.93 -19.00
CA GLY A 133 31.05 -68.06 -18.29
C GLY A 133 32.12 -69.05 -17.78
N PRO A 134 31.79 -70.34 -17.70
CA PRO A 134 32.77 -71.38 -17.39
C PRO A 134 33.98 -71.36 -18.34
N LYS A 135 35.18 -71.70 -17.86
CA LYS A 135 36.46 -71.60 -18.59
C LYS A 135 36.51 -72.32 -19.95
N TRP A 136 35.61 -73.27 -20.20
CA TRP A 136 35.52 -74.03 -21.45
C TRP A 136 34.67 -73.32 -22.53
N LEU A 137 33.98 -72.23 -22.20
CA LEU A 137 33.24 -71.40 -23.16
C LEU A 137 34.04 -70.13 -23.50
N PRO A 138 34.10 -69.73 -24.79
CA PRO A 138 34.67 -68.45 -25.17
C PRO A 138 33.82 -67.31 -24.62
N PRO A 139 34.43 -66.13 -24.31
CA PRO A 139 33.68 -64.94 -23.90
C PRO A 139 32.61 -64.59 -24.92
N GLN A 140 31.42 -64.24 -24.44
CA GLN A 140 30.29 -63.87 -25.28
C GLN A 140 30.15 -62.36 -25.30
N VAL A 141 30.01 -61.79 -26.50
CA VAL A 141 29.80 -60.36 -26.70
C VAL A 141 28.32 -60.10 -26.96
N TYR A 142 27.74 -59.19 -26.20
CA TYR A 142 26.36 -58.75 -26.35
C TYR A 142 26.35 -57.28 -26.77
N HIS A 143 25.51 -56.98 -27.75
CA HIS A 143 25.26 -55.63 -28.21
C HIS A 143 23.82 -55.25 -27.88
N GLN A 144 23.64 -54.11 -27.22
CA GLN A 144 22.32 -53.57 -26.91
C GLN A 144 22.31 -52.07 -27.20
N MET A 145 21.26 -51.56 -27.82
CA MET A 145 21.08 -50.12 -27.91
C MET A 145 20.59 -49.58 -26.57
N VAL A 146 21.28 -48.56 -26.06
CA VAL A 146 20.88 -47.80 -24.88
C VAL A 146 20.77 -46.33 -25.27
N THR A 147 19.74 -45.64 -24.77
CA THR A 147 19.54 -44.22 -25.01
C THR A 147 19.73 -43.48 -23.71
N THR A 148 20.62 -42.49 -23.69
CA THR A 148 20.76 -41.62 -22.54
C THR A 148 19.49 -40.78 -22.38
N PRO A 149 19.07 -40.45 -21.14
CA PRO A 149 17.96 -39.55 -20.90
C PRO A 149 18.05 -38.26 -21.73
N GLY A 150 16.90 -37.75 -22.18
CA GLY A 150 16.84 -36.50 -22.92
C GLY A 150 17.37 -35.32 -22.11
N VAL A 151 17.82 -34.27 -22.82
CA VAL A 151 18.32 -33.04 -22.20
C VAL A 151 17.25 -32.43 -21.29
N PRO A 152 17.49 -32.31 -19.97
CA PRO A 152 16.53 -31.71 -19.05
C PRO A 152 16.23 -30.26 -19.39
N ARG A 153 14.95 -29.91 -19.46
CA ARG A 153 14.48 -28.53 -19.65
C ARG A 153 13.65 -28.07 -18.47
N LEU A 154 13.86 -26.82 -18.09
CA LEU A 154 13.01 -26.11 -17.14
C LEU A 154 11.62 -25.93 -17.74
N THR A 155 10.59 -26.34 -16.99
CA THR A 155 9.19 -26.06 -17.34
C THR A 155 8.75 -24.70 -16.79
N ASN A 156 9.35 -24.23 -15.69
CA ASN A 156 9.06 -22.96 -15.04
C ASN A 156 10.26 -21.97 -15.11
N GLN A 157 10.28 -21.13 -16.13
CA GLN A 157 11.36 -20.13 -16.29
C GLN A 157 11.13 -18.84 -15.50
N ASN A 158 9.88 -18.56 -15.10
CA ASN A 158 9.51 -17.41 -14.28
C ASN A 158 9.00 -17.90 -12.92
N VAL A 159 9.81 -17.72 -11.88
CA VAL A 159 9.55 -18.32 -10.56
C VAL A 159 9.37 -17.23 -9.51
N SER A 160 8.29 -17.33 -8.74
CA SER A 160 8.08 -16.48 -7.57
C SER A 160 8.81 -17.07 -6.37
N VAL A 161 9.62 -16.25 -5.69
CA VAL A 161 10.46 -16.63 -4.55
C VAL A 161 9.74 -16.23 -3.27
N PRO A 162 9.13 -17.19 -2.54
CA PRO A 162 8.58 -16.92 -1.23
C PRO A 162 9.70 -16.54 -0.23
N LEU A 163 9.43 -15.57 0.62
CA LEU A 163 10.41 -15.08 1.60
C LEU A 163 10.70 -16.17 2.64
N GLY A 164 11.98 -16.45 2.87
CA GLY A 164 12.42 -17.45 3.85
C GLY A 164 12.06 -18.90 3.50
N ARG A 165 11.63 -19.17 2.28
CA ARG A 165 11.29 -20.52 1.78
C ARG A 165 12.16 -20.90 0.59
N GLN A 166 12.13 -22.19 0.27
CA GLN A 166 12.88 -22.75 -0.85
C GLN A 166 12.21 -22.45 -2.18
N VAL A 167 13.02 -22.30 -3.23
CA VAL A 167 12.54 -22.07 -4.60
C VAL A 167 12.48 -23.39 -5.32
N GLU A 168 11.34 -23.72 -5.92
CA GLU A 168 11.15 -24.97 -6.65
C GLU A 168 11.36 -24.76 -8.14
N LEU A 169 12.35 -25.46 -8.69
CA LEU A 169 12.57 -25.57 -10.13
C LEU A 169 12.03 -26.90 -10.63
N GLU A 170 11.18 -26.84 -11.66
CA GLU A 170 10.56 -28.01 -12.26
C GLU A 170 11.22 -28.35 -13.60
N TRP A 171 11.53 -29.63 -13.78
CA TRP A 171 12.35 -30.18 -14.83
C TRP A 171 11.67 -31.34 -15.54
N SER A 172 11.86 -31.41 -16.85
CA SER A 172 11.48 -32.56 -17.67
C SER A 172 12.54 -32.87 -18.73
N PRO A 173 13.08 -34.11 -18.79
CA PRO A 173 12.92 -35.21 -17.81
C PRO A 173 13.59 -34.92 -16.45
N SER A 174 13.50 -35.88 -15.51
CA SER A 174 14.06 -35.72 -14.16
C SER A 174 15.58 -35.52 -14.13
N VAL A 175 16.06 -34.75 -13.16
CA VAL A 175 17.45 -34.32 -13.01
C VAL A 175 18.10 -34.93 -11.78
N ALA A 176 19.38 -35.28 -11.88
CA ALA A 176 20.21 -35.76 -10.78
C ALA A 176 21.09 -34.66 -10.19
N ALA A 177 21.37 -33.61 -10.96
CA ALA A 177 22.16 -32.48 -10.52
C ALA A 177 21.73 -31.19 -11.23
N VAL A 178 21.74 -30.09 -10.49
CA VAL A 178 21.53 -28.73 -11.01
C VAL A 178 22.63 -27.82 -10.46
N GLN A 179 23.26 -27.03 -11.32
CA GLN A 179 24.35 -26.14 -10.96
C GLN A 179 24.19 -24.76 -11.55
N ALA A 180 24.62 -23.73 -10.81
CA ALA A 180 24.78 -22.39 -11.37
C ALA A 180 25.99 -22.32 -12.30
N VAL A 181 25.86 -21.58 -13.41
CA VAL A 181 26.90 -21.47 -14.45
C VAL A 181 28.11 -20.64 -14.00
N LYS A 182 27.97 -19.81 -12.95
CA LYS A 182 29.10 -19.10 -12.35
C LYS A 182 29.84 -20.01 -11.35
N PRO A 183 31.19 -20.17 -11.48
CA PRO A 183 31.97 -21.01 -10.56
C PRO A 183 31.76 -20.58 -9.10
N GLY A 184 31.41 -21.52 -8.22
CA GLY A 184 31.34 -21.31 -6.77
C GLY A 184 30.03 -20.76 -6.20
N THR A 185 28.96 -20.61 -7.00
CA THR A 185 27.73 -19.97 -6.52
C THR A 185 26.78 -20.93 -5.76
N TRP A 186 26.53 -22.11 -6.32
CA TRP A 186 25.84 -23.25 -5.67
C TRP A 186 25.75 -24.44 -6.63
N SER A 187 25.67 -25.65 -6.09
CA SER A 187 25.34 -26.88 -6.81
C SER A 187 24.47 -27.78 -5.94
N VAL A 188 23.49 -28.43 -6.54
CA VAL A 188 22.60 -29.38 -5.86
C VAL A 188 22.76 -30.73 -6.54
N HIS A 189 23.19 -31.72 -5.76
CA HIS A 189 23.26 -33.12 -6.18
C HIS A 189 22.20 -33.92 -5.44
N LEU A 190 21.42 -34.68 -6.20
CA LEU A 190 20.30 -35.46 -5.69
C LEU A 190 20.67 -36.93 -5.62
N ALA A 191 20.30 -37.60 -4.53
CA ALA A 191 20.53 -39.03 -4.38
C ALA A 191 19.73 -39.87 -5.41
N GLN A 192 18.60 -39.35 -5.87
CA GLN A 192 17.75 -39.94 -6.91
C GLN A 192 17.26 -38.82 -7.84
N PRO A 193 17.13 -39.05 -9.16
CA PRO A 193 16.66 -38.01 -10.04
C PRO A 193 15.20 -37.62 -9.79
N THR A 194 14.95 -36.32 -9.65
CA THR A 194 13.61 -35.77 -9.41
C THR A 194 13.23 -34.79 -10.50
N THR A 195 11.93 -34.56 -10.70
CA THR A 195 11.43 -33.48 -11.57
C THR A 195 11.35 -32.15 -10.84
N MET A 196 11.50 -32.13 -9.52
CA MET A 196 11.41 -30.93 -8.70
C MET A 196 12.67 -30.79 -7.86
N VAL A 197 13.35 -29.65 -8.00
CA VAL A 197 14.59 -29.33 -7.29
C VAL A 197 14.37 -28.08 -6.45
N SER A 198 14.47 -28.24 -5.14
CA SER A 198 14.37 -27.14 -4.20
C SER A 198 15.74 -26.50 -4.00
N LEU A 199 15.87 -25.23 -4.37
CA LEU A 199 17.01 -24.41 -4.05
C LEU A 199 16.79 -23.81 -2.65
N GLY A 200 17.83 -23.81 -1.80
CA GLY A 200 17.79 -23.45 -0.38
C GLY A 200 17.12 -22.11 -0.06
N PRO A 201 16.94 -21.76 1.23
CA PRO A 201 16.25 -20.52 1.58
C PRO A 201 17.02 -19.33 0.99
N ALA A 202 16.40 -18.65 0.03
CA ALA A 202 16.93 -17.37 -0.42
C ALA A 202 16.73 -16.38 0.73
N GLN A 203 17.81 -15.84 1.30
CA GLN A 203 17.71 -14.58 2.02
C GLN A 203 17.33 -13.52 1.00
N SER A 204 16.03 -13.32 0.85
CA SER A 204 15.48 -12.41 -0.13
C SER A 204 14.62 -11.39 0.60
N THR A 205 14.68 -10.16 0.13
CA THR A 205 13.80 -9.07 0.57
C THR A 205 12.64 -8.97 -0.41
N PRO A 206 11.47 -8.47 0.01
CA PRO A 206 10.37 -8.19 -0.91
C PRO A 206 10.82 -7.30 -2.07
N GLY A 207 10.17 -7.44 -3.23
CA GLY A 207 10.46 -6.66 -4.43
C GLY A 207 11.80 -6.97 -5.12
N ALA A 208 12.64 -7.86 -4.57
CA ALA A 208 13.86 -8.31 -5.24
C ALA A 208 13.54 -9.15 -6.49
N SER A 209 14.31 -8.95 -7.56
CA SER A 209 14.24 -9.74 -8.78
C SER A 209 15.61 -9.96 -9.39
N GLY A 210 15.77 -11.01 -10.19
CA GLY A 210 17.01 -11.26 -10.90
C GLY A 210 16.92 -12.46 -11.83
N THR A 211 18.09 -12.90 -12.30
CA THR A 211 18.21 -14.07 -13.15
C THR A 211 19.25 -15.05 -12.62
N TRP A 212 18.98 -16.34 -12.77
CA TRP A 212 19.95 -17.42 -12.58
C TRP A 212 20.21 -18.11 -13.91
N ALA A 213 21.48 -18.25 -14.27
CA ALA A 213 21.90 -19.14 -15.35
C ALA A 213 22.22 -20.50 -14.74
N VAL A 214 21.45 -21.52 -15.12
CA VAL A 214 21.54 -22.87 -14.56
C VAL A 214 21.80 -23.90 -15.65
N GLN A 215 22.48 -24.98 -15.28
CA GLN A 215 22.60 -26.19 -16.09
C GLN A 215 22.14 -27.37 -15.24
N ALA A 216 21.61 -28.39 -15.90
CA ALA A 216 21.20 -29.62 -15.25
C ALA A 216 21.72 -30.85 -16.00
N GLN A 217 21.83 -31.93 -15.25
CA GLN A 217 22.18 -33.26 -15.75
C GLN A 217 21.03 -34.20 -15.40
N ALA A 218 20.55 -35.01 -16.34
CA ALA A 218 19.51 -35.98 -16.03
C ALA A 218 20.07 -37.06 -15.09
N ARG A 219 21.36 -37.40 -15.24
CA ARG A 219 22.11 -38.33 -14.40
C ARG A 219 23.46 -37.75 -13.99
N SER A 220 23.98 -38.14 -12.83
CA SER A 220 25.23 -37.56 -12.28
C SER A 220 26.48 -37.81 -13.13
N TRP A 221 26.40 -38.74 -14.09
CA TRP A 221 27.47 -39.07 -15.03
C TRP A 221 27.32 -38.42 -16.41
N GLU A 222 26.22 -37.73 -16.70
CA GLU A 222 26.05 -37.04 -17.98
C GLU A 222 26.87 -35.75 -18.04
N ALA A 223 27.20 -35.30 -19.24
CA ALA A 223 27.68 -33.94 -19.42
C ALA A 223 26.57 -32.94 -19.05
N PRO A 224 26.90 -31.78 -18.42
CA PRO A 224 25.91 -30.73 -18.17
C PRO A 224 25.21 -30.31 -19.46
N GLY A 225 23.88 -30.17 -19.40
CA GLY A 225 23.08 -29.67 -20.51
C GLY A 225 23.36 -28.20 -20.84
N PRO A 226 22.65 -27.65 -21.85
CA PRO A 226 22.76 -26.24 -22.20
C PRO A 226 22.33 -25.34 -21.04
N VAL A 227 22.92 -24.14 -21.00
CA VAL A 227 22.55 -23.10 -20.02
C VAL A 227 21.10 -22.68 -20.25
N GLN A 228 20.33 -22.65 -19.16
CA GLN A 228 18.96 -22.17 -19.13
C GLN A 228 18.83 -21.03 -18.12
N THR A 229 17.99 -20.05 -18.44
CA THR A 229 17.80 -18.86 -17.62
C THR A 229 16.52 -18.98 -16.82
N VAL A 230 16.62 -18.85 -15.50
CA VAL A 230 15.50 -18.69 -14.58
C VAL A 230 15.39 -17.21 -14.25
N GLN A 231 14.28 -16.57 -14.57
CA GLN A 231 13.90 -15.27 -14.04
C GLN A 231 13.17 -15.48 -12.73
N TRP A 232 13.60 -14.80 -11.68
CA TRP A 232 13.01 -14.92 -10.37
C TRP A 232 12.61 -13.55 -9.84
N HIS A 233 11.52 -13.51 -9.08
CA HIS A 233 11.05 -12.33 -8.37
C HIS A 233 10.48 -12.75 -7.03
N THR A 234 10.71 -11.96 -5.99
CA THR A 234 10.08 -12.15 -4.68
C THR A 234 8.68 -11.55 -4.67
N VAL A 235 7.91 -11.85 -3.61
CA VAL A 235 6.65 -11.15 -3.35
C VAL A 235 6.91 -9.63 -3.23
N PRO A 236 6.02 -8.77 -3.76
CA PRO A 236 6.24 -7.33 -3.72
C PRO A 236 6.17 -6.82 -2.28
N TRP A 237 6.71 -5.62 -2.07
CA TRP A 237 6.58 -4.88 -0.82
C TRP A 237 5.11 -4.75 -0.39
N LEU A 238 4.87 -4.86 0.91
CA LEU A 238 3.57 -4.58 1.46
C LEU A 238 3.26 -3.09 1.24
N THR A 239 2.02 -2.78 0.92
CA THR A 239 1.55 -1.40 0.75
C THR A 239 0.17 -1.28 1.37
N ALA A 240 -0.24 -0.04 1.68
CA ALA A 240 -1.59 0.22 2.13
C ALA A 240 -2.15 1.51 1.53
N SER A 241 -3.47 1.58 1.43
CA SER A 241 -4.21 2.78 1.08
C SER A 241 -5.17 3.17 2.20
N LEU A 242 -5.65 4.41 2.17
CA LEU A 242 -6.58 4.93 3.17
C LEU A 242 -7.95 5.12 2.52
N SER A 243 -9.02 4.79 3.24
CA SER A 243 -10.37 5.29 2.92
C SER A 243 -10.98 5.93 4.14
N VAL A 244 -11.69 7.03 3.93
CA VAL A 244 -12.42 7.71 5.01
C VAL A 244 -13.91 7.43 4.87
N GLY A 245 -14.54 6.98 5.95
CA GLY A 245 -15.99 6.80 5.99
C GLY A 245 -16.70 8.16 5.99
N THR A 246 -17.67 8.32 5.10
CA THR A 246 -18.62 9.43 5.19
C THR A 246 -19.58 9.20 6.35
N ALA A 247 -20.01 10.29 7.01
CA ALA A 247 -20.95 10.24 8.13
C ALA A 247 -22.31 9.58 7.81
N THR A 248 -22.61 9.34 6.52
CA THR A 248 -23.84 8.72 6.03
C THR A 248 -23.69 7.23 5.66
N GLY A 249 -22.50 6.64 5.79
CA GLY A 249 -22.23 5.24 5.42
C GLY A 249 -22.40 4.94 3.91
N LYS A 250 -22.62 5.96 3.08
CA LYS A 250 -22.73 5.86 1.62
C LYS A 250 -21.69 6.76 0.98
N GLY A 251 -20.63 6.15 0.47
CA GLY A 251 -19.54 6.81 -0.27
C GLY A 251 -18.19 6.59 0.41
N THR A 252 -17.32 5.81 -0.25
CA THR A 252 -15.91 5.67 0.12
C THR A 252 -15.08 6.59 -0.76
N SER A 253 -14.45 7.61 -0.18
CA SER A 253 -13.37 8.34 -0.84
C SER A 253 -12.07 7.60 -0.54
N VAL A 254 -11.49 6.98 -1.56
CA VAL A 254 -10.22 6.24 -1.47
C VAL A 254 -9.09 7.21 -1.77
N ALA A 255 -8.15 7.36 -0.83
CA ALA A 255 -6.87 8.00 -1.08
C ALA A 255 -5.81 6.94 -1.33
N THR A 256 -5.31 6.89 -2.55
CA THR A 256 -4.08 6.17 -2.91
C THR A 256 -2.89 7.08 -2.62
N SER A 257 -1.89 6.54 -1.92
CA SER A 257 -0.68 7.24 -1.52
C SER A 257 0.06 7.86 -2.71
N THR A 258 0.15 9.18 -2.71
CA THR A 258 1.19 10.12 -3.19
C THR A 258 0.47 11.34 -3.74
N SER A 259 0.39 12.40 -2.94
CA SER A 259 -0.09 13.73 -3.34
C SER A 259 -1.44 13.76 -4.08
N GLY A 260 -2.54 13.55 -3.36
CA GLY A 260 -3.89 13.73 -3.91
C GLY A 260 -4.90 13.91 -2.79
N GLY A 261 -5.48 15.11 -2.69
CA GLY A 261 -6.41 15.47 -1.63
C GLY A 261 -7.66 14.59 -1.60
N ASN A 262 -8.17 14.32 -0.39
CA ASN A 262 -9.47 13.70 -0.20
C ASN A 262 -10.57 14.61 -0.78
N THR A 263 -11.41 14.06 -1.66
CA THR A 263 -12.59 14.74 -2.22
C THR A 263 -13.86 14.54 -1.39
N GLY A 264 -13.79 13.73 -0.32
CA GLY A 264 -14.90 13.50 0.61
C GLY A 264 -14.80 14.32 1.89
N THR A 265 -15.94 14.77 2.43
CA THR A 265 -16.01 15.44 3.73
C THR A 265 -15.62 14.46 4.84
N VAL A 266 -14.53 14.72 5.53
CA VAL A 266 -14.05 13.98 6.71
C VAL A 266 -14.53 14.72 7.95
N LEU A 267 -15.51 14.15 8.65
CA LEU A 267 -15.97 14.72 9.92
C LEU A 267 -15.04 14.31 11.07
N PRO A 268 -15.03 15.06 12.19
CA PRO A 268 -14.23 14.75 13.37
C PRO A 268 -14.35 13.31 13.88
N THR A 269 -15.51 12.67 13.73
CA THR A 269 -15.76 11.31 14.20
C THR A 269 -15.90 10.30 13.06
N SER A 270 -15.44 10.66 11.84
CA SER A 270 -15.47 9.75 10.71
C SER A 270 -14.52 8.57 10.95
N PRO A 271 -14.97 7.31 10.76
CA PRO A 271 -14.07 6.17 10.84
C PRO A 271 -13.05 6.21 9.69
N ILE A 272 -11.82 5.77 9.98
CA ILE A 272 -10.70 5.78 9.04
C ILE A 272 -10.22 4.35 8.81
N THR A 273 -10.29 3.85 7.58
CA THR A 273 -9.91 2.47 7.25
C THR A 273 -8.60 2.43 6.47
N VAL A 274 -7.66 1.61 6.94
CA VAL A 274 -6.42 1.26 6.24
C VAL A 274 -6.61 -0.07 5.52
N HIS A 275 -6.44 -0.05 4.20
CA HIS A 275 -6.56 -1.22 3.32
C HIS A 275 -5.19 -1.71 2.88
N TRP A 276 -4.88 -2.97 3.14
CA TRP A 276 -3.59 -3.60 2.86
C TRP A 276 -3.60 -4.35 1.52
N SER A 277 -2.51 -4.25 0.76
CA SER A 277 -2.37 -4.95 -0.52
C SER A 277 -2.33 -6.48 -0.41
N MET A 278 -2.11 -7.02 0.79
CA MET A 278 -2.10 -8.46 1.07
C MET A 278 -2.69 -8.78 2.45
N PRO A 279 -3.23 -9.99 2.67
CA PRO A 279 -3.66 -10.45 4.00
C PRO A 279 -2.52 -10.42 5.02
N LEU A 280 -2.75 -9.77 6.15
CA LEU A 280 -1.79 -9.71 7.27
C LEU A 280 -1.88 -10.94 8.18
N SER A 281 -0.73 -11.47 8.55
CA SER A 281 -0.55 -12.54 9.54
C SER A 281 -0.19 -12.00 10.93
N ARG A 282 0.54 -10.88 10.98
CA ARG A 282 0.89 -10.17 12.22
C ARG A 282 0.70 -8.67 12.03
N VAL A 283 0.08 -8.04 13.02
CA VAL A 283 -0.14 -6.60 13.09
C VAL A 283 -0.32 -6.20 14.55
N ASP A 284 0.27 -5.07 14.94
CA ASP A 284 0.05 -4.45 16.25
C ASP A 284 -0.25 -2.97 16.05
N PRO A 285 -1.54 -2.58 16.05
CA PRO A 285 -1.94 -1.18 15.90
C PRO A 285 -1.47 -0.27 17.04
N ASN A 286 -1.00 -0.79 18.18
CA ASN A 286 -0.50 0.04 19.28
C ASN A 286 0.80 0.78 18.92
N HIS A 287 1.52 0.30 17.91
CA HIS A 287 2.70 0.99 17.37
C HIS A 287 2.36 1.97 16.25
N TRP A 288 1.08 2.13 15.89
CA TRP A 288 0.66 3.08 14.87
C TRP A 288 0.48 4.45 15.52
N LEU A 289 1.26 5.43 15.08
CA LEU A 289 1.26 6.76 15.64
C LEU A 289 0.38 7.69 14.82
N MET A 290 -0.66 8.24 15.43
CA MET A 290 -1.49 9.29 14.84
C MET A 290 -1.08 10.66 15.39
N THR A 291 -0.80 11.61 14.50
CA THR A 291 -0.41 12.98 14.84
C THR A 291 -1.34 13.99 14.16
N PRO A 292 -2.04 14.87 14.91
CA PRO A 292 -2.15 14.85 16.38
C PRO A 292 -2.84 13.57 16.88
N THR A 293 -2.63 13.25 18.15
CA THR A 293 -3.24 12.06 18.76
C THR A 293 -4.75 12.24 18.86
N GLU A 294 -5.49 11.30 18.30
CA GLU A 294 -6.93 11.22 18.40
C GLU A 294 -7.33 10.07 19.34
N PRO A 295 -8.20 10.31 20.34
CA PRO A 295 -8.75 9.23 21.15
C PRO A 295 -9.59 8.28 20.29
N GLY A 296 -9.31 6.99 20.34
CA GLY A 296 -10.10 6.00 19.60
C GLY A 296 -9.50 4.61 19.67
N GLN A 297 -10.03 3.69 18.88
CA GLN A 297 -9.57 2.31 18.83
C GLN A 297 -9.47 1.79 17.40
N TRP A 298 -8.40 1.05 17.13
CA TRP A 298 -8.26 0.30 15.89
C TRP A 298 -8.98 -1.04 16.01
N VAL A 299 -9.89 -1.31 15.09
CA VAL A 299 -10.64 -2.56 14.98
C VAL A 299 -10.22 -3.25 13.69
N LYS A 300 -10.00 -4.57 13.77
CA LYS A 300 -9.73 -5.40 12.60
C LYS A 300 -11.07 -5.75 11.93
N ASP A 301 -11.27 -5.28 10.70
CA ASP A 301 -12.45 -5.65 9.92
C ASP A 301 -12.21 -6.97 9.17
N THR A 302 -11.07 -7.08 8.50
CA THR A 302 -10.66 -8.28 7.76
C THR A 302 -9.17 -8.53 7.92
N SER A 303 -8.61 -9.57 7.28
CA SER A 303 -7.16 -9.74 7.20
C SER A 303 -6.46 -8.66 6.36
N GLN A 304 -7.21 -7.83 5.62
CA GLN A 304 -6.68 -6.75 4.77
C GLN A 304 -7.19 -5.36 5.15
N ALA A 305 -8.00 -5.22 6.21
CA ALA A 305 -8.60 -3.94 6.55
C ALA A 305 -8.67 -3.73 8.07
N TRP A 306 -8.22 -2.56 8.51
CA TRP A 306 -8.30 -2.09 9.89
C TRP A 306 -8.94 -0.71 9.91
N THR A 307 -9.97 -0.54 10.73
CA THR A 307 -10.67 0.74 10.89
C THR A 307 -10.39 1.34 12.25
N PHE A 308 -9.95 2.59 12.25
CA PHE A 308 -9.91 3.44 13.44
C PHE A 308 -11.30 4.02 13.68
N HIS A 309 -11.82 3.82 14.88
CA HIS A 309 -13.04 4.42 15.36
C HIS A 309 -12.70 5.52 16.37
N PRO A 310 -12.81 6.81 15.97
CA PRO A 310 -12.65 7.91 16.90
C PRO A 310 -13.66 7.81 18.05
N SER A 311 -13.26 8.31 19.21
CA SER A 311 -14.08 8.40 20.42
C SER A 311 -14.12 9.85 20.91
N GLY A 312 -15.15 10.19 21.70
CA GLY A 312 -15.36 11.56 22.16
C GLY A 312 -15.76 12.50 21.03
N SER A 313 -15.24 13.74 21.05
CA SER A 313 -15.59 14.78 20.08
C SER A 313 -14.84 14.66 18.74
N GLY A 314 -13.77 13.85 18.68
CA GLY A 314 -12.83 13.83 17.57
C GLY A 314 -11.91 15.05 17.55
N LEU A 315 -11.19 15.22 16.45
CA LEU A 315 -10.27 16.35 16.21
C LEU A 315 -10.99 17.63 15.76
N ALA A 316 -10.37 18.78 16.02
CA ALA A 316 -10.90 20.08 15.62
C ALA A 316 -11.01 20.21 14.08
N PRO A 317 -11.91 21.07 13.57
CA PRO A 317 -11.99 21.36 12.14
C PRO A 317 -10.66 21.77 11.54
N ASP A 318 -10.48 21.44 10.26
CA ASP A 318 -9.28 21.75 9.46
C ASP A 318 -7.96 21.12 9.95
N THR A 319 -8.02 20.19 10.91
CA THR A 319 -6.82 19.55 11.47
C THR A 319 -6.17 18.62 10.44
N PRO A 320 -4.91 18.85 10.04
CA PRO A 320 -4.16 17.86 9.28
C PRO A 320 -3.78 16.69 10.20
N VAL A 321 -3.94 15.47 9.70
CA VAL A 321 -3.64 14.25 10.45
C VAL A 321 -2.71 13.36 9.65
N THR A 322 -1.70 12.83 10.32
CA THR A 322 -0.77 11.85 9.76
C THR A 322 -0.75 10.61 10.63
N LEU A 323 -1.01 9.46 10.02
CA LEU A 323 -0.82 8.13 10.56
C LEU A 323 0.52 7.58 10.09
N THR A 324 1.39 7.26 11.05
CA THR A 324 2.68 6.61 10.80
C THR A 324 2.60 5.15 11.26
N ILE A 325 2.82 4.23 10.34
CA ILE A 325 2.86 2.80 10.59
C ILE A 325 4.31 2.32 10.44
N PRO A 326 4.91 1.65 11.44
CA PRO A 326 6.32 1.28 11.39
C PRO A 326 6.64 0.29 10.27
N GLY A 327 7.83 0.44 9.70
CA GLY A 327 8.43 -0.54 8.78
C GLY A 327 9.17 -1.68 9.50
N GLY A 328 9.61 -2.67 8.73
CA GLY A 328 10.49 -3.74 9.21
C GLY A 328 9.89 -4.62 10.32
N ALA A 329 10.68 -4.95 11.34
CA ALA A 329 10.33 -5.95 12.35
C ALA A 329 9.15 -5.55 13.25
N GLN A 330 9.01 -4.26 13.55
CA GLN A 330 7.91 -3.69 14.33
C GLN A 330 6.66 -3.42 13.48
N GLY A 331 6.80 -3.55 12.16
CA GLY A 331 5.74 -3.31 11.20
C GLY A 331 4.80 -4.50 10.97
N PRO A 332 3.73 -4.28 10.22
CA PRO A 332 2.83 -5.33 9.75
C PRO A 332 3.56 -6.37 8.88
N LEU A 333 3.18 -7.64 9.04
CA LEU A 333 3.68 -8.76 8.24
C LEU A 333 2.53 -9.44 7.50
N ALA A 334 2.67 -9.57 6.19
CA ALA A 334 1.74 -10.31 5.35
C ALA A 334 1.86 -11.83 5.57
N ALA A 335 0.82 -12.59 5.23
CA ALA A 335 0.88 -14.06 5.21
C ALA A 335 1.92 -14.61 4.21
N SER A 336 2.27 -13.82 3.20
CA SER A 336 3.35 -14.10 2.24
C SER A 336 4.76 -13.89 2.79
N GLY A 337 4.88 -13.34 4.02
CA GLY A 337 6.14 -12.86 4.60
C GLY A 337 6.52 -11.45 4.17
N SER A 338 5.77 -10.81 3.28
CA SER A 338 6.03 -9.43 2.86
C SER A 338 5.83 -8.44 4.02
N TYR A 339 6.60 -7.36 4.04
CA TYR A 339 6.59 -6.34 5.07
C TYR A 339 6.77 -4.95 4.45
N LEU A 340 6.60 -3.90 5.24
CA LEU A 340 6.87 -2.52 4.84
C LEU A 340 8.38 -2.23 4.87
N GLU A 341 8.95 -1.77 3.75
CA GLU A 341 10.38 -1.43 3.66
C GLU A 341 10.77 -0.34 4.67
N GLN A 342 9.94 0.71 4.74
CA GLN A 342 10.11 1.88 5.59
C GLN A 342 8.81 2.17 6.33
N ASN A 343 8.83 3.16 7.22
CA ASN A 343 7.61 3.64 7.85
C ASN A 343 6.64 4.15 6.79
N LEU A 344 5.41 3.65 6.79
CA LEU A 344 4.34 4.11 5.92
C LEU A 344 3.67 5.32 6.57
N GLN A 345 3.56 6.42 5.82
CA GLN A 345 2.79 7.59 6.22
C GLN A 345 1.52 7.71 5.37
N LEU A 346 0.39 7.78 6.04
CA LEU A 346 -0.92 8.05 5.44
C LEU A 346 -1.46 9.33 6.05
N SER A 347 -1.92 10.28 5.23
CA SER A 347 -2.38 11.58 5.71
C SER A 347 -3.77 11.90 5.21
N TRP A 348 -4.55 12.57 6.06
CA TRP A 348 -5.83 13.17 5.72
C TRP A 348 -5.98 14.50 6.44
N ARG A 349 -7.09 15.19 6.18
CA ARG A 349 -7.43 16.44 6.85
C ARG A 349 -8.89 16.38 7.27
N VAL A 350 -9.16 16.74 8.53
CA VAL A 350 -10.54 16.97 8.99
C VAL A 350 -11.10 18.13 8.18
N SER A 351 -12.34 18.01 7.69
CA SER A 351 -12.92 19.04 6.83
C SER A 351 -13.01 20.39 7.52
N GLN A 352 -12.96 21.45 6.73
CA GLN A 352 -13.29 22.80 7.17
C GLN A 352 -14.72 22.84 7.70
N ALA A 353 -14.91 23.48 8.85
CA ALA A 353 -16.23 23.70 9.41
C ALA A 353 -16.97 24.83 8.67
N THR A 354 -18.27 24.95 8.92
CA THR A 354 -19.08 25.96 8.24
C THR A 354 -18.79 27.36 8.77
N THR A 355 -18.75 28.34 7.87
CA THR A 355 -18.66 29.75 8.26
C THR A 355 -19.83 30.18 9.15
N LEU A 356 -21.01 29.58 8.94
CA LEU A 356 -22.17 29.85 9.79
C LEU A 356 -21.89 29.51 11.26
N ARG A 357 -21.33 28.33 11.58
CA ARG A 357 -21.05 28.00 12.98
C ARG A 357 -20.01 28.94 13.59
N LEU A 358 -18.96 29.26 12.82
CA LEU A 358 -17.93 30.20 13.26
C LEU A 358 -18.56 31.55 13.65
N GLN A 359 -19.42 32.09 12.79
CA GLN A 359 -20.14 33.34 13.05
C GLN A 359 -21.07 33.24 14.26
N GLN A 360 -21.75 32.11 14.48
CA GLN A 360 -22.62 31.93 15.65
C GLN A 360 -21.82 32.07 16.94
N TRP A 361 -20.70 31.33 17.07
CA TRP A 361 -19.85 31.38 18.26
C TRP A 361 -19.18 32.74 18.45
N LEU A 362 -18.64 33.36 17.39
CA LEU A 362 -18.09 34.72 17.48
C LEU A 362 -19.17 35.75 17.86
N GLY A 363 -20.41 35.55 17.42
CA GLY A 363 -21.56 36.37 17.77
C GLY A 363 -21.98 36.22 19.23
N GLU A 364 -22.09 34.98 19.72
CA GLU A 364 -22.36 34.66 21.13
C GLU A 364 -21.32 35.27 22.07
N LEU A 365 -20.05 35.19 21.68
CA LEU A 365 -18.93 35.73 22.47
C LEU A 365 -18.74 37.24 22.27
N GLY A 366 -19.55 37.92 21.46
CA GLY A 366 -19.49 39.38 21.30
C GLY A 366 -18.30 39.92 20.48
N TYR A 367 -17.67 39.09 19.66
CA TYR A 367 -16.63 39.52 18.69
C TYR A 367 -17.25 40.14 17.42
N LEU A 368 -18.51 39.82 17.11
CA LEU A 368 -19.24 40.41 15.98
C LEU A 368 -20.10 41.62 16.41
N PRO A 369 -20.43 42.54 15.47
CA PRO A 369 -21.36 43.65 15.74
C PRO A 369 -22.83 43.19 15.75
N VAL A 370 -23.07 41.94 15.37
CA VAL A 370 -24.33 41.22 15.53
C VAL A 370 -24.20 40.21 16.67
N THR A 371 -25.31 39.92 17.34
CA THR A 371 -25.42 38.81 18.30
C THR A 371 -26.21 37.68 17.66
N TRP A 372 -25.84 36.44 17.97
CA TRP A 372 -26.61 35.27 17.55
C TRP A 372 -27.49 34.76 18.68
N THR A 373 -28.70 34.35 18.34
CA THR A 373 -29.66 33.74 19.27
C THR A 373 -30.21 32.45 18.66
N PRO A 374 -30.15 31.30 19.36
CA PRO A 374 -30.78 30.07 18.90
C PRO A 374 -32.31 30.24 18.84
N THR A 375 -32.96 29.54 17.90
CA THR A 375 -34.42 29.44 17.89
C THR A 375 -34.89 28.82 19.21
N ALA A 376 -35.99 29.33 19.78
CA ALA A 376 -36.54 28.82 21.04
C ALA A 376 -36.74 27.29 20.99
N GLY A 377 -36.22 26.59 21.99
CA GLY A 377 -36.28 25.12 22.08
C GLY A 377 -35.22 24.35 21.28
N VAL A 378 -34.35 25.04 20.51
CA VAL A 378 -33.23 24.41 19.79
C VAL A 378 -32.00 24.35 20.70
N ALA A 379 -31.40 23.15 20.81
CA ALA A 379 -30.16 22.97 21.55
C ALA A 379 -28.99 23.72 20.86
N ASN A 380 -28.07 24.28 21.65
CA ASN A 380 -26.83 24.90 21.16
C ASN A 380 -25.60 24.08 21.58
N PRO A 381 -25.35 22.92 20.95
CA PRO A 381 -24.26 22.03 21.36
C PRO A 381 -22.89 22.61 21.02
N THR A 382 -21.91 22.49 21.92
CA THR A 382 -20.53 22.95 21.69
C THR A 382 -19.62 21.89 21.06
N THR A 383 -20.15 20.73 20.66
CA THR A 383 -19.38 19.64 20.08
C THR A 383 -18.88 19.96 18.66
N TRP A 384 -17.82 19.29 18.20
CA TRP A 384 -17.32 19.49 16.84
C TRP A 384 -18.32 19.10 15.75
N GLY A 385 -19.26 18.19 16.02
CA GLY A 385 -20.35 17.89 15.09
C GLY A 385 -21.19 19.13 14.74
N SER A 386 -21.42 20.03 15.71
CA SER A 386 -22.14 21.29 15.50
C SER A 386 -21.41 22.28 14.58
N ALA A 387 -20.09 22.12 14.40
CA ALA A 387 -19.29 22.91 13.46
C ALA A 387 -19.69 22.67 12.00
N TYR A 388 -20.25 21.49 11.71
CA TYR A 388 -20.71 21.09 10.38
C TYR A 388 -22.23 21.11 10.22
N GLN A 389 -22.96 21.02 11.34
CA GLN A 389 -24.42 21.11 11.39
C GLN A 389 -24.81 22.21 12.39
N PRO A 390 -24.74 23.50 11.98
CA PRO A 390 -25.02 24.60 12.86
C PRO A 390 -26.50 24.57 13.33
N PRO A 391 -26.78 24.81 14.62
CA PRO A 391 -28.16 24.94 15.09
C PRO A 391 -28.88 26.11 14.41
N THR A 392 -30.19 25.98 14.27
CA THR A 392 -31.02 27.06 13.70
C THR A 392 -31.17 28.21 14.69
N GLY A 393 -31.16 29.43 14.17
CA GLY A 393 -31.25 30.66 14.96
C GLY A 393 -31.18 31.88 14.06
N SER A 394 -31.05 33.06 14.65
CA SER A 394 -31.00 34.34 13.94
C SER A 394 -29.89 35.24 14.48
N PHE A 395 -29.39 36.12 13.60
CA PHE A 395 -28.51 37.20 13.98
C PHE A 395 -29.32 38.50 14.10
N SER A 396 -28.99 39.33 15.08
CA SER A 396 -29.55 40.67 15.25
C SER A 396 -28.43 41.69 15.55
N TRP A 397 -28.59 42.93 15.07
CA TRP A 397 -27.62 43.99 15.36
C TRP A 397 -27.59 44.30 16.85
N ARG A 398 -26.38 44.38 17.42
CA ARG A 398 -26.19 44.73 18.85
C ARG A 398 -26.42 46.21 19.13
N PHE A 399 -26.27 47.04 18.11
CA PHE A 399 -26.22 48.49 18.24
C PHE A 399 -27.25 49.14 17.30
N ASN A 400 -28.22 49.86 17.88
CA ASN A 400 -29.36 50.44 17.15
C ASN A 400 -28.95 51.46 16.07
N ASN A 401 -27.78 52.09 16.23
CA ASN A 401 -27.22 53.06 15.28
C ASN A 401 -25.96 52.52 14.58
N THR A 402 -25.95 51.22 14.27
CA THR A 402 -24.92 50.62 13.41
C THR A 402 -24.85 51.40 12.08
N PRO A 403 -23.67 51.87 11.67
CA PRO A 403 -23.54 52.59 10.41
C PRO A 403 -23.91 51.75 9.20
N THR A 404 -24.67 52.32 8.26
CA THR A 404 -25.08 51.63 7.02
C THR A 404 -23.91 51.01 6.23
N PRO A 405 -22.75 51.68 6.06
CA PRO A 405 -21.61 51.06 5.37
C PRO A 405 -21.10 49.79 6.07
N LEU A 406 -21.09 49.76 7.41
CA LEU A 406 -20.74 48.56 8.18
C LEU A 406 -21.84 47.50 8.04
N ALA A 407 -23.11 47.90 8.12
CA ALA A 407 -24.24 46.98 8.02
C ALA A 407 -24.28 46.23 6.69
N ASN A 408 -23.93 46.91 5.60
CA ASN A 408 -23.90 46.34 4.24
C ASN A 408 -22.80 45.29 4.03
N LEU A 409 -21.80 45.22 4.91
CA LEU A 409 -20.73 44.21 4.84
C LEU A 409 -21.15 42.87 5.47
N TRP A 410 -22.22 42.85 6.26
CA TRP A 410 -22.64 41.66 6.98
C TRP A 410 -23.40 40.68 6.09
N GLN A 411 -22.94 39.43 6.06
CA GLN A 411 -23.65 38.33 5.44
C GLN A 411 -23.50 37.04 6.27
N SER A 412 -24.62 36.54 6.79
CA SER A 412 -24.66 35.29 7.55
C SER A 412 -24.38 34.08 6.65
N GLY A 413 -23.60 33.12 7.16
CA GLY A 413 -23.21 31.88 6.48
C GLY A 413 -22.11 32.04 5.43
N TRP A 414 -21.70 33.27 5.11
CA TRP A 414 -20.67 33.56 4.12
C TRP A 414 -19.47 34.22 4.78
N TRP A 415 -18.27 33.91 4.28
CA TRP A 415 -17.06 34.56 4.75
C TRP A 415 -17.04 36.00 4.23
N ASN A 416 -16.97 36.96 5.15
CA ASN A 416 -16.98 38.40 4.85
C ASN A 416 -15.95 39.10 5.75
N VAL A 417 -15.67 40.38 5.45
CA VAL A 417 -14.62 41.13 6.15
C VAL A 417 -14.92 41.34 7.65
N ILE A 418 -16.20 41.37 8.06
CA ILE A 418 -16.58 41.40 9.48
C ILE A 418 -16.16 40.09 10.15
N THR A 419 -16.40 38.94 9.52
CA THR A 419 -15.93 37.64 10.04
C THR A 419 -14.41 37.63 10.16
N GLN A 420 -13.69 38.09 9.12
CA GLN A 420 -12.22 38.13 9.15
C GLN A 420 -11.70 39.01 10.31
N GLY A 421 -12.24 40.22 10.47
CA GLY A 421 -11.86 41.11 11.57
C GLY A 421 -12.17 40.50 12.95
N ALA A 422 -13.31 39.83 13.11
CA ALA A 422 -13.66 39.15 14.35
C ALA A 422 -12.71 37.99 14.67
N VAL A 423 -12.29 37.22 13.65
CA VAL A 423 -11.30 36.15 13.81
C VAL A 423 -9.95 36.73 14.23
N MET A 424 -9.48 37.81 13.59
CA MET A 424 -8.21 38.47 13.96
C MET A 424 -8.23 39.01 15.39
N GLN A 425 -9.35 39.60 15.84
CA GLN A 425 -9.48 40.07 17.21
C GLN A 425 -9.52 38.91 18.21
N PHE A 426 -10.20 37.81 17.86
CA PHE A 426 -10.23 36.59 18.66
C PHE A 426 -8.83 35.98 18.79
N GLU A 427 -8.11 35.84 17.67
CA GLU A 427 -6.73 35.36 17.65
C GLU A 427 -5.84 36.18 18.59
N HIS A 428 -5.91 37.50 18.49
CA HIS A 428 -5.15 38.40 19.35
C HIS A 428 -5.48 38.20 20.85
N GLN A 429 -6.76 38.16 21.23
CA GLN A 429 -7.15 38.01 22.65
C GLN A 429 -6.80 36.64 23.23
N HIS A 430 -6.72 35.60 22.40
CA HIS A 430 -6.39 34.24 22.81
C HIS A 430 -4.92 33.87 22.57
N GLY A 431 -4.06 34.84 22.21
CA GLY A 431 -2.62 34.64 22.05
C GLY A 431 -2.24 33.76 20.85
N LEU A 432 -3.07 33.75 19.81
CA LEU A 432 -2.83 33.04 18.56
C LEU A 432 -2.13 33.96 17.54
N THR A 433 -1.59 33.36 16.47
CA THR A 433 -1.13 34.13 15.31
C THR A 433 -2.31 34.90 14.72
N VAL A 434 -2.16 36.21 14.54
CA VAL A 434 -3.21 37.08 13.99
C VAL A 434 -3.11 37.09 12.46
N ASP A 435 -3.61 36.04 11.81
CA ASP A 435 -3.62 35.90 10.34
C ASP A 435 -5.04 35.96 9.74
N GLY A 436 -6.07 35.99 10.58
CA GLY A 436 -7.47 36.03 10.16
C GLY A 436 -7.96 34.71 9.57
N ILE A 437 -7.28 33.60 9.84
CA ILE A 437 -7.62 32.26 9.34
C ILE A 437 -8.18 31.43 10.49
N ALA A 438 -9.44 31.01 10.36
CA ALA A 438 -10.09 30.12 11.32
C ALA A 438 -9.61 28.66 11.19
N GLY A 439 -8.33 28.41 11.46
CA GLY A 439 -7.70 27.09 11.46
C GLY A 439 -7.91 26.29 12.76
N PRO A 440 -7.24 25.14 12.91
CA PRO A 440 -7.46 24.22 14.04
C PRO A 440 -7.29 24.85 15.42
N GLN A 441 -6.30 25.75 15.56
CA GLN A 441 -6.02 26.46 16.81
C GLN A 441 -7.14 27.44 17.17
N VAL A 442 -7.65 28.19 16.17
CA VAL A 442 -8.79 29.11 16.36
C VAL A 442 -10.03 28.32 16.76
N TRP A 443 -10.37 27.23 16.07
CA TRP A 443 -11.53 26.42 16.44
C TRP A 443 -11.42 25.84 17.85
N THR A 444 -10.26 25.30 18.22
CA THR A 444 -9.98 24.75 19.56
C THR A 444 -10.16 25.81 20.64
N ALA A 445 -9.54 26.98 20.45
CA ALA A 445 -9.66 28.10 21.38
C ALA A 445 -11.10 28.63 21.45
N LEU A 446 -11.80 28.71 20.31
CA LEU A 446 -13.17 29.21 20.22
C LEU A 446 -14.16 28.30 20.95
N GLN A 447 -14.04 26.99 20.79
CA GLN A 447 -14.86 26.04 21.56
C GLN A 447 -14.62 26.19 23.07
N ALA A 448 -13.34 26.30 23.49
CA ALA A 448 -13.00 26.50 24.89
C ALA A 448 -13.58 27.82 25.43
N ALA A 449 -13.52 28.89 24.63
CA ALA A 449 -14.09 30.20 24.99
C ALA A 449 -15.62 30.14 25.13
N VAL A 450 -16.33 29.46 24.22
CA VAL A 450 -17.79 29.25 24.34
C VAL A 450 -18.14 28.44 25.58
N LEU A 451 -17.41 27.34 25.85
CA LEU A 451 -17.62 26.52 27.04
C LEU A 451 -17.39 27.29 28.35
N ALA A 452 -16.42 28.21 28.36
CA ALA A 452 -16.08 29.05 29.50
C ALA A 452 -16.83 30.39 29.53
N ASN A 453 -17.68 30.68 28.54
CA ASN A 453 -18.32 31.97 28.32
C ASN A 453 -17.33 33.16 28.35
N GLN A 454 -16.16 32.97 27.74
CA GLN A 454 -15.12 34.00 27.62
C GLN A 454 -15.47 34.97 26.49
N VAL A 455 -16.26 35.99 26.82
CA VAL A 455 -16.67 37.03 25.88
C VAL A 455 -15.53 37.98 25.54
N ASN A 456 -15.62 38.60 24.37
CA ASN A 456 -14.75 39.68 23.94
C ASN A 456 -14.67 40.77 25.02
N SER A 457 -13.44 41.08 25.45
CA SER A 457 -13.15 42.05 26.50
C SER A 457 -13.02 43.50 26.00
N THR A 458 -13.06 43.71 24.69
CA THR A 458 -12.87 45.01 24.05
C THR A 458 -14.12 45.50 23.34
N PRO A 459 -14.34 46.83 23.27
CA PRO A 459 -15.40 47.39 22.44
C PRO A 459 -15.25 47.01 20.95
N TYR A 460 -16.38 46.92 20.24
CA TYR A 460 -16.36 46.78 18.79
C TYR A 460 -16.12 48.16 18.16
N SER A 461 -14.94 48.32 17.55
CA SER A 461 -14.51 49.58 16.91
C SER A 461 -14.59 49.49 15.37
N TYR A 462 -15.01 50.58 14.75
CA TYR A 462 -15.13 50.74 13.30
C TYR A 462 -14.70 52.16 12.90
N VAL A 463 -13.83 52.26 11.90
CA VAL A 463 -13.39 53.52 11.33
C VAL A 463 -14.07 53.73 9.99
N TYR A 464 -14.60 54.94 9.80
CA TYR A 464 -15.10 55.42 8.53
C TYR A 464 -14.35 56.67 8.13
N VAL A 465 -13.78 56.67 6.92
CA VAL A 465 -13.07 57.79 6.32
C VAL A 465 -13.77 58.18 5.03
N THR A 466 -13.95 59.48 4.81
CA THR A 466 -14.38 60.03 3.52
C THR A 466 -13.31 60.94 2.95
N GLU A 467 -13.01 60.77 1.67
CA GLU A 467 -12.15 61.68 0.89
C GLU A 467 -12.92 62.95 0.44
N THR A 468 -14.19 63.10 0.81
CA THR A 468 -14.95 64.35 0.60
C THR A 468 -14.34 65.47 1.41
N GLN A 469 -14.00 66.60 0.77
CA GLN A 469 -13.37 67.73 1.46
C GLN A 469 -14.36 68.47 2.39
N PRO A 470 -13.96 68.78 3.65
CA PRO A 470 -12.71 68.38 4.28
C PRO A 470 -12.69 66.88 4.62
N GLU A 471 -11.61 66.19 4.25
CA GLU A 471 -11.45 64.76 4.53
C GLU A 471 -11.56 64.50 6.02
N THR A 472 -12.40 63.54 6.38
CA THR A 472 -12.81 63.35 7.78
C THR A 472 -12.85 61.87 8.12
N LEU A 473 -12.38 61.56 9.33
CA LEU A 473 -12.47 60.26 9.96
C LEU A 473 -13.48 60.32 11.11
N TRP A 474 -14.31 59.28 11.19
CA TRP A 474 -15.15 58.96 12.35
C TRP A 474 -14.73 57.61 12.91
N LEU A 475 -14.47 57.57 14.22
CA LEU A 475 -14.32 56.32 14.96
C LEU A 475 -15.64 56.05 15.68
N TRP A 476 -16.31 55.00 15.25
CA TRP A 476 -17.52 54.48 15.86
C TRP A 476 -17.17 53.28 16.74
N GLN A 477 -17.68 53.26 17.96
CA GLN A 477 -17.43 52.22 18.94
C GLN A 477 -18.72 51.89 19.68
N ASN A 478 -19.12 50.62 19.70
CA ASN A 478 -20.30 50.11 20.43
C ASN A 478 -21.58 50.95 20.28
N GLY A 479 -21.87 51.47 19.08
CA GLY A 479 -23.05 52.30 18.89
C GLY A 479 -22.87 53.78 19.21
N GLN A 480 -21.65 54.31 19.28
CA GLN A 480 -21.43 55.75 19.40
C GLN A 480 -20.24 56.20 18.57
N VAL A 481 -20.30 57.41 18.01
CA VAL A 481 -19.11 58.06 17.44
C VAL A 481 -18.33 58.65 18.61
N VAL A 482 -17.17 58.09 18.89
CA VAL A 482 -16.30 58.48 20.02
C VAL A 482 -15.20 59.45 19.61
N LEU A 483 -14.88 59.53 18.32
CA LEU A 483 -13.93 60.49 17.76
C LEU A 483 -14.37 60.93 16.36
N THR A 484 -14.23 62.23 16.09
CA THR A 484 -14.35 62.82 14.75
C THR A 484 -13.20 63.79 14.54
N THR A 485 -12.44 63.61 13.47
CA THR A 485 -11.29 64.48 13.16
C THR A 485 -11.10 64.65 11.67
N LYS A 486 -10.58 65.81 11.27
CA LYS A 486 -10.02 65.96 9.93
C LYS A 486 -8.80 65.07 9.79
N VAL A 487 -8.62 64.49 8.62
CA VAL A 487 -7.50 63.61 8.28
C VAL A 487 -6.89 64.02 6.94
N ASN A 488 -5.75 63.44 6.62
CA ASN A 488 -5.17 63.56 5.28
C ASN A 488 -5.01 62.17 4.68
N THR A 489 -5.58 61.97 3.50
CA THR A 489 -5.44 60.75 2.72
C THR A 489 -4.33 60.90 1.65
N GLY A 490 -4.18 59.85 0.84
CA GLY A 490 -3.14 59.73 -0.18
C GLY A 490 -3.31 60.68 -1.37
N VAL A 491 -2.21 61.28 -1.80
CA VAL A 491 -2.19 62.14 -3.00
C VAL A 491 -2.36 61.33 -4.29
N THR A 492 -2.65 62.02 -5.40
CA THR A 492 -2.59 61.42 -6.74
C THR A 492 -1.23 60.76 -6.97
N GLY A 493 -1.24 59.47 -7.36
CA GLY A 493 -0.04 58.66 -7.54
C GLY A 493 0.39 57.85 -6.30
N ALA A 494 -0.20 58.11 -5.14
CA ALA A 494 -0.06 57.34 -3.90
C ALA A 494 -1.39 57.37 -3.12
N VAL A 495 -2.47 56.94 -3.78
CA VAL A 495 -3.84 57.02 -3.25
C VAL A 495 -4.05 56.05 -2.10
N THR A 496 -4.87 56.44 -1.12
CA THR A 496 -5.30 55.54 -0.05
C THR A 496 -6.20 54.44 -0.60
N LYS A 497 -6.03 53.21 -0.12
CA LYS A 497 -6.87 52.10 -0.55
C LYS A 497 -8.32 52.29 -0.12
N LEU A 498 -9.20 52.43 -1.11
CA LEU A 498 -10.65 52.41 -0.92
C LEU A 498 -11.17 51.01 -0.52
N GLY A 499 -12.34 51.00 0.12
CA GLY A 499 -13.01 49.80 0.61
C GLY A 499 -12.81 49.58 2.10
N THR A 500 -13.21 48.40 2.59
CA THR A 500 -13.12 48.04 4.01
C THR A 500 -12.08 46.96 4.23
N HIS A 501 -11.15 47.21 5.15
CA HIS A 501 -10.08 46.27 5.50
C HIS A 501 -9.87 46.22 7.02
N PRO A 502 -9.52 45.06 7.59
CA PRO A 502 -9.21 44.94 9.00
C PRO A 502 -7.82 45.48 9.33
N VAL A 503 -7.65 46.08 10.50
CA VAL A 503 -6.33 46.40 11.06
C VAL A 503 -5.58 45.08 11.32
N TYR A 504 -4.47 44.87 10.61
CA TYR A 504 -3.72 43.62 10.67
C TYR A 504 -2.38 43.74 11.39
N GLU A 505 -1.86 44.96 11.59
CA GLU A 505 -0.64 45.21 12.35
C GLU A 505 -0.74 46.55 13.08
N ARG A 506 -0.20 46.58 14.30
CA ARG A 506 -0.24 47.76 15.17
C ARG A 506 1.12 48.02 15.75
N LEU A 507 1.67 49.21 15.51
CA LEU A 507 2.98 49.62 16.02
C LEU A 507 2.86 50.96 16.75
N PRO A 508 3.39 51.10 17.97
CA PRO A 508 3.40 52.40 18.65
C PRO A 508 4.30 53.41 17.93
N PHE A 509 5.35 52.94 17.24
CA PHE A 509 6.27 53.77 16.48
C PHE A 509 6.97 52.98 15.38
N GLN A 510 7.22 53.61 14.24
CA GLN A 510 8.07 53.10 13.17
C GLN A 510 8.67 54.24 12.35
N VAL A 511 9.88 54.07 11.82
CA VAL A 511 10.37 54.92 10.71
C VAL A 511 9.85 54.32 9.41
N MET A 512 8.79 54.91 8.85
CA MET A 512 8.21 54.48 7.57
C MET A 512 9.07 54.97 6.42
N LYS A 513 9.43 54.06 5.51
CA LYS A 513 10.31 54.36 4.36
C LYS A 513 9.61 53.98 3.07
N GLY A 514 9.75 54.84 2.05
CA GLY A 514 9.14 54.59 0.74
C GLY A 514 9.59 55.61 -0.29
N GLN A 515 8.87 55.68 -1.40
CA GLN A 515 9.07 56.68 -2.45
C GLN A 515 7.79 57.47 -2.67
N ASN A 516 7.92 58.79 -2.76
CA ASN A 516 6.84 59.69 -3.15
C ASN A 516 6.51 59.52 -4.64
N PRO A 517 5.33 59.97 -5.12
CA PRO A 517 4.97 59.89 -6.54
C PRO A 517 5.95 60.58 -7.50
N ASN A 518 6.75 61.53 -7.00
CA ASN A 518 7.80 62.21 -7.75
C ASN A 518 9.14 61.42 -7.80
N GLY A 519 9.20 60.21 -7.24
CA GLY A 519 10.38 59.35 -7.17
C GLY A 519 11.32 59.64 -5.99
N GLN A 520 11.11 60.71 -5.22
CA GLN A 520 11.93 61.03 -4.06
C GLN A 520 11.67 60.05 -2.91
N SER A 521 12.73 59.45 -2.37
CA SER A 521 12.62 58.57 -1.20
C SER A 521 12.35 59.36 0.08
N TYR A 522 11.57 58.79 1.00
CA TYR A 522 11.29 59.34 2.33
C TYR A 522 11.62 58.34 3.44
N ALA A 523 11.80 58.86 4.66
CA ALA A 523 12.08 58.08 5.87
C ALA A 523 11.53 58.84 7.09
N ASP A 524 10.26 58.63 7.38
CA ASP A 524 9.49 59.48 8.28
C ASP A 524 9.26 58.80 9.64
N PRO A 525 9.52 59.50 10.77
CA PRO A 525 9.20 58.98 12.09
C PRO A 525 7.69 59.06 12.34
N VAL A 526 7.03 57.91 12.41
CA VAL A 526 5.57 57.80 12.52
C VAL A 526 5.18 57.12 13.83
N SER A 527 4.14 57.62 14.49
CA SER A 527 3.62 57.09 15.76
C SER A 527 2.18 56.60 15.64
N TRP A 528 1.77 55.69 16.53
CA TRP A 528 0.39 55.25 16.71
C TRP A 528 -0.22 54.59 15.46
N ILE A 529 0.51 53.63 14.89
CA ILE A 529 0.25 53.06 13.57
C ILE A 529 -0.71 51.89 13.66
N ASN A 530 -1.80 51.94 12.88
CA ASN A 530 -2.71 50.81 12.65
C ASN A 530 -2.76 50.52 11.15
N TYR A 531 -1.96 49.54 10.69
CA TYR A 531 -1.95 49.10 9.30
C TYR A 531 -3.22 48.34 8.96
N PHE A 532 -3.87 48.70 7.86
CA PHE A 532 -5.10 48.05 7.40
C PHE A 532 -5.01 47.54 5.96
N TRP A 533 -4.08 48.04 5.14
CA TRP A 533 -3.89 47.52 3.77
C TRP A 533 -2.49 47.77 3.25
N GLY A 534 -1.69 46.74 3.00
CA GLY A 534 -0.31 46.93 2.55
C GLY A 534 0.42 47.92 3.47
N SER A 535 0.98 49.00 2.92
CA SER A 535 1.60 50.08 3.72
C SER A 535 0.63 51.17 4.20
N ASP A 536 -0.66 51.10 3.90
CA ASP A 536 -1.65 52.09 4.33
C ASP A 536 -2.05 51.85 5.78
N ALA A 537 -1.98 52.91 6.57
CA ALA A 537 -2.30 52.89 7.99
C ALA A 537 -3.11 54.12 8.43
N VAL A 538 -3.88 53.95 9.50
CA VAL A 538 -4.37 55.06 10.32
C VAL A 538 -3.30 55.36 11.36
N HIS A 539 -2.70 56.55 11.32
CA HIS A 539 -1.59 56.90 12.21
C HIS A 539 -1.46 58.40 12.49
N GLY A 540 -0.57 58.75 13.43
CA GLY A 540 -0.23 60.13 13.75
C GLY A 540 0.91 60.65 12.89
N PHE A 541 0.74 61.83 12.31
CA PHE A 541 1.82 62.51 11.59
C PHE A 541 1.62 64.02 11.64
N THR A 542 2.68 64.77 11.96
CA THR A 542 2.60 66.22 12.15
C THR A 542 2.46 66.94 10.80
N ARG A 543 1.33 67.61 10.59
CA ARG A 543 1.07 68.45 9.41
C ARG A 543 0.67 69.87 9.82
N ALA A 544 0.87 70.82 8.92
CA ALA A 544 0.44 72.21 9.11
C ALA A 544 -1.10 72.35 9.12
N ALA A 545 -1.80 71.48 8.39
CA ALA A 545 -3.26 71.42 8.33
C ALA A 545 -3.74 70.00 8.02
N TYR A 546 -5.01 69.74 8.30
CA TYR A 546 -5.69 68.47 8.04
C TYR A 546 -7.00 68.71 7.27
N GLY A 547 -7.43 67.70 6.50
CA GLY A 547 -8.71 67.68 5.78
C GLY A 547 -8.57 67.66 4.27
N PHE A 548 -7.42 67.27 3.73
CA PHE A 548 -7.17 67.19 2.28
C PHE A 548 -6.02 66.22 1.98
N PRO A 549 -5.93 65.65 0.76
CA PRO A 549 -4.90 64.68 0.43
C PRO A 549 -3.49 65.28 0.52
N GLN A 550 -2.59 64.63 1.27
CA GLN A 550 -1.16 64.99 1.35
C GLN A 550 -0.23 63.85 1.79
N SER A 551 -0.78 62.66 2.08
CA SER A 551 0.01 61.49 2.50
C SER A 551 0.49 60.67 1.30
N ALA A 552 1.36 59.70 1.57
CA ALA A 552 1.77 58.67 0.60
C ALA A 552 0.89 57.40 0.66
N GLY A 553 -0.40 57.56 0.98
CA GLY A 553 -1.40 56.47 1.02
C GLY A 553 -2.05 56.27 2.39
N CYS A 554 -1.41 56.73 3.47
CA CYS A 554 -1.96 56.60 4.82
C CYS A 554 -3.11 57.58 5.12
N VAL A 555 -3.88 57.28 6.16
CA VAL A 555 -4.84 58.21 6.77
C VAL A 555 -4.16 58.87 7.97
N GLU A 556 -3.65 60.08 7.77
CA GLU A 556 -2.86 60.81 8.76
C GLU A 556 -3.75 61.67 9.68
N LEU A 557 -3.55 61.51 10.99
CA LEU A 557 -4.25 62.24 12.06
C LEU A 557 -3.28 63.18 12.79
N PRO A 558 -3.79 64.23 13.47
CA PRO A 558 -3.02 64.94 14.49
C PRO A 558 -2.44 63.94 15.52
N PRO A 559 -1.14 64.01 15.89
CA PRO A 559 -0.51 62.98 16.72
C PRO A 559 -1.21 62.67 18.04
N THR A 560 -1.79 63.68 18.72
CA THR A 560 -2.56 63.47 19.97
C THR A 560 -3.87 62.74 19.73
N ILE A 561 -4.53 63.01 18.61
CA ILE A 561 -5.77 62.34 18.21
C ILE A 561 -5.47 60.92 17.72
N ALA A 562 -4.34 60.71 17.04
CA ALA A 562 -3.88 59.39 16.65
C ALA A 562 -3.59 58.49 17.86
N GLN A 563 -3.05 59.04 18.95
CA GLN A 563 -2.87 58.30 20.20
C GLN A 563 -4.20 57.78 20.73
N GLN A 564 -5.25 58.63 20.75
CA GLN A 564 -6.59 58.22 21.15
C GLN A 564 -7.13 57.11 20.23
N ALA A 565 -7.08 57.32 18.91
CA ALA A 565 -7.52 56.32 17.94
C ALA A 565 -6.76 54.99 18.09
N TYR A 566 -5.46 55.01 18.36
CA TYR A 566 -4.66 53.81 18.56
C TYR A 566 -5.06 53.03 19.82
N LEU A 567 -5.47 53.70 20.90
CA LEU A 567 -5.95 53.02 22.10
C LEU A 567 -7.32 52.36 21.89
N ASP A 568 -8.17 52.96 21.06
CA ASP A 568 -9.53 52.46 20.78
C ASP A 568 -9.58 51.46 19.61
N LEU A 569 -8.55 51.41 18.76
CA LEU A 569 -8.41 50.43 17.68
C LEU A 569 -7.65 49.20 18.12
N HIS A 570 -8.08 48.05 17.61
CA HIS A 570 -7.52 46.75 17.93
C HIS A 570 -7.28 45.96 16.64
N TYR A 571 -6.61 44.81 16.76
CA TYR A 571 -6.50 43.90 15.62
C TYR A 571 -7.90 43.53 15.12
N GLY A 572 -8.08 43.44 13.81
CA GLY A 572 -9.37 43.14 13.21
C GLY A 572 -10.39 44.29 13.19
N ALA A 573 -10.12 45.43 13.86
CA ALA A 573 -10.99 46.60 13.75
C ALA A 573 -11.07 47.05 12.28
N LEU A 574 -12.28 47.31 11.80
CA LEU A 574 -12.49 47.57 10.37
C LEU A 574 -12.29 49.04 10.04
N VAL A 575 -11.53 49.31 8.98
CA VAL A 575 -11.30 50.64 8.41
C VAL A 575 -11.94 50.69 7.04
N THR A 576 -12.95 51.53 6.87
CA THR A 576 -13.58 51.82 5.57
C THR A 576 -13.11 53.17 5.06
N VAL A 577 -12.53 53.19 3.87
CA VAL A 577 -12.19 54.43 3.14
C VAL A 577 -13.13 54.58 1.95
N MET A 578 -13.84 55.70 1.91
CA MET A 578 -14.82 56.03 0.89
C MET A 578 -14.30 57.15 -0.03
N PRO A 579 -14.58 57.07 -1.34
CA PRO A 579 -14.12 58.07 -2.29
C PRO A 579 -14.78 59.44 -2.06
N ALA A 580 -14.19 60.46 -2.64
CA ALA A 580 -14.75 61.81 -2.65
C ALA A 580 -16.19 61.83 -3.20
N GLY A 581 -17.05 62.64 -2.58
CA GLY A 581 -18.49 62.69 -2.83
C GLY A 581 -19.31 61.76 -1.92
N SER A 582 -18.65 60.92 -1.12
CA SER A 582 -19.34 60.09 -0.12
C SER A 582 -19.82 60.93 1.07
N PRO A 583 -21.02 60.63 1.61
CA PRO A 583 -21.58 61.39 2.72
C PRO A 583 -20.76 61.20 4.02
N PRO A 584 -20.86 62.13 4.98
CA PRO A 584 -20.38 61.91 6.34
C PRO A 584 -20.95 60.63 6.97
N LEU A 585 -20.25 60.08 7.95
CA LEU A 585 -20.84 59.03 8.78
C LEU A 585 -22.00 59.64 9.57
N VAL A 586 -23.24 59.34 9.16
CA VAL A 586 -24.44 59.67 9.92
C VAL A 586 -24.90 58.36 10.58
N PRO A 587 -24.68 58.15 11.89
CA PRO A 587 -25.36 57.07 12.59
C PRO A 587 -26.86 57.31 12.45
N PRO A 588 -27.69 56.27 12.18
CA PRO A 588 -29.13 56.43 12.22
C PRO A 588 -29.52 57.16 13.50
N SER A 589 -30.23 58.29 13.39
CA SER A 589 -30.76 58.95 14.57
C SER A 589 -31.57 57.92 15.34
N SER A 590 -31.40 57.87 16.66
CA SER A 590 -32.34 57.15 17.51
C SER A 590 -33.72 57.69 17.14
N GLN A 591 -34.52 56.91 16.40
CA GLN A 591 -35.93 57.17 16.31
C GLN A 591 -36.41 57.07 17.75
N ILE A 592 -36.64 58.22 18.37
CA ILE A 592 -37.51 58.34 19.52
C ILE A 592 -38.81 57.69 19.02
N GLN A 593 -39.10 56.46 19.47
CA GLN A 593 -40.45 55.94 19.39
C GLN A 593 -41.30 56.81 20.33
N GLY A 594 -41.74 57.96 19.80
CA GLY A 594 -42.92 58.67 20.25
C GLY A 594 -44.09 58.11 19.46
N GLY A 595 -44.96 57.36 20.13
CA GLY A 595 -46.15 56.74 19.56
C GLY A 595 -46.60 55.55 20.39
#